data_AF-J8ZPM1-F1
#
_entry.id   AF-J8ZPM1-F1
#
_cell.length_a   1.000
_cell.length_b   1.000
_cell.length_c   1.000
_cell.angle_alpha   90.00
_cell.angle_beta   90.00
_cell.angle_gamma   90.00
#
_symmetry.space_group_name_H-M   'P 1'
#
loop_
_entity.id
_entity.type
_entity.pdbx_description
1 polymer ?
#
loop_
_entity_poly.entity_id
_entity_poly.type
_entity_poly.pdbx_seq_one_letter_code
_entity_poly.pdbx_strand_id
1 'polypeptide(L)'
;MNLKMISHGAEAKIYEDVDNSVIYKYRISKGYRIKILDEFIIKKRTKSELKIIQSLRKAGVNVPKALSFHEKVGKQFNDEVFKNKDNLLLLSNKYVLELQNSENQNSFVAKKNIPEKFNQKNTFLMEKVSGITLKQYILNHIDDEVKLEEIFTLAGRLIKKIHKNGIVHGDITSNNFIVKCDDSIIEIFAIDFGLAFTTLKSEDKAVDLYVFIKALKCDYEYEKFAKFIEWFYSAYNDKQVLNRLEKVCIRGRKREEKCIG
;
A
#
# COMPACT_ATOMS: atom_id res chain seq x y z
N MET A 1 -11.75 21.64 7.43
CA MET A 1 -11.51 20.50 6.53
C MET A 1 -10.77 21.09 5.36
N ASN A 2 -9.46 21.14 5.52
CA ASN A 2 -8.55 21.63 4.50
C ASN A 2 -8.14 20.45 3.61
N LEU A 3 -8.88 20.28 2.52
CA LEU A 3 -8.68 19.17 1.59
C LEU A 3 -7.73 19.55 0.46
N LYS A 4 -6.56 18.93 0.46
CA LYS A 4 -5.56 19.09 -0.60
C LYS A 4 -5.50 17.83 -1.46
N MET A 5 -5.63 17.96 -2.79
CA MET A 5 -5.34 16.84 -3.67
C MET A 5 -3.82 16.63 -3.72
N ILE A 6 -3.35 15.44 -3.37
CA ILE A 6 -1.92 15.13 -3.35
C ILE A 6 -1.49 14.22 -4.50
N SER A 7 -2.43 13.48 -5.09
CA SER A 7 -2.15 12.64 -6.25
C SER A 7 -3.39 12.43 -7.13
N HIS A 8 -3.15 12.35 -8.43
CA HIS A 8 -4.15 12.03 -9.45
C HIS A 8 -3.58 10.95 -10.37
N GLY A 9 -3.86 9.69 -10.05
CA GLY A 9 -3.45 8.55 -10.86
C GLY A 9 -4.56 8.09 -11.80
N ALA A 10 -4.24 7.11 -12.65
CA ALA A 10 -5.25 6.46 -13.48
C ALA A 10 -6.29 5.70 -12.63
N GLU A 11 -5.93 5.19 -11.47
CA GLU A 11 -6.83 4.34 -10.67
C GLU A 11 -7.60 5.10 -9.58
N ALA A 12 -6.99 6.12 -9.01
CA ALA A 12 -7.56 6.86 -7.89
C ALA A 12 -7.05 8.30 -7.84
N LYS A 13 -7.86 9.17 -7.23
CA LYS A 13 -7.46 10.47 -6.72
C LYS A 13 -7.24 10.36 -5.22
N ILE A 14 -6.14 10.92 -4.75
CA ILE A 14 -5.78 10.93 -3.34
C ILE A 14 -5.91 12.36 -2.83
N TYR A 15 -6.66 12.52 -1.76
CA TYR A 15 -6.82 13.81 -1.07
C TYR A 15 -6.38 13.65 0.38
N GLU A 16 -5.61 14.61 0.85
CA GLU A 16 -5.25 14.77 2.24
C GLU A 16 -6.20 15.76 2.90
N ASP A 17 -6.73 15.41 4.06
CA ASP A 17 -7.32 16.39 4.98
C ASP A 17 -6.27 16.79 6.00
N VAL A 18 -5.67 17.95 5.75
CA VAL A 18 -4.49 18.45 6.48
C VAL A 18 -4.82 18.65 7.95
N ASP A 19 -6.03 19.10 8.25
CA ASP A 19 -6.47 19.39 9.62
C ASP A 19 -6.48 18.12 10.50
N ASN A 20 -6.78 16.96 9.90
CA ASN A 20 -7.02 15.71 10.61
C ASN A 20 -5.93 14.65 10.35
N SER A 21 -4.93 14.94 9.51
CA SER A 21 -3.89 13.98 9.11
C SER A 21 -4.45 12.65 8.58
N VAL A 22 -5.47 12.73 7.70
CA VAL A 22 -6.08 11.55 7.06
C VAL A 22 -6.05 11.64 5.55
N ILE A 23 -6.07 10.47 4.91
CA ILE A 23 -6.08 10.32 3.45
C ILE A 23 -7.43 9.77 2.99
N TYR A 24 -8.03 10.46 2.02
CA TYR A 24 -9.15 10.00 1.21
C TYR A 24 -8.64 9.41 -0.10
N LYS A 25 -8.89 8.12 -0.31
CA LYS A 25 -8.63 7.46 -1.59
C LYS A 25 -9.93 7.30 -2.35
N TYR A 26 -10.10 8.08 -3.42
CA TYR A 26 -11.26 8.07 -4.30
C TYR A 26 -10.94 7.32 -5.59
N ARG A 27 -11.57 6.16 -5.83
CA ARG A 27 -11.38 5.39 -7.06
C ARG A 27 -12.15 6.01 -8.24
N ILE A 28 -11.44 6.22 -9.34
CA ILE A 28 -11.99 6.90 -10.53
C ILE A 28 -12.81 5.91 -11.35
N SER A 29 -14.07 6.27 -11.64
CA SER A 29 -14.91 5.55 -12.60
C SER A 29 -14.35 5.66 -14.01
N LYS A 30 -14.34 4.56 -14.74
CA LYS A 30 -13.81 4.52 -16.11
C LYS A 30 -14.96 4.54 -17.11
N GLY A 31 -15.14 5.68 -17.79
CA GLY A 31 -16.24 5.88 -18.74
C GLY A 31 -16.28 4.90 -19.92
N TYR A 32 -15.17 4.22 -20.21
CA TYR A 32 -15.13 3.15 -21.22
C TYR A 32 -15.72 1.81 -20.72
N ARG A 33 -15.97 1.65 -19.42
CA ARG A 33 -16.52 0.41 -18.84
C ARG A 33 -18.04 0.51 -18.75
N ILE A 34 -18.72 -0.62 -18.97
CA ILE A 34 -20.15 -0.75 -18.70
C ILE A 34 -20.39 -0.41 -17.22
N LYS A 35 -21.34 0.49 -16.94
CA LYS A 35 -21.58 1.07 -15.60
C LYS A 35 -21.66 0.03 -14.49
N ILE A 36 -22.43 -1.04 -14.70
CA ILE A 36 -22.60 -2.13 -13.72
C ILE A 36 -21.26 -2.82 -13.42
N LEU A 37 -20.46 -3.09 -14.45
CA LEU A 37 -19.16 -3.73 -14.31
C LEU A 37 -18.15 -2.81 -13.63
N ASP A 38 -18.12 -1.52 -13.97
CA ASP A 38 -17.24 -0.54 -13.34
C ASP A 38 -17.53 -0.40 -11.84
N GLU A 39 -18.82 -0.25 -11.48
CA GLU A 39 -19.26 -0.21 -10.09
C GLU A 39 -18.86 -1.49 -9.34
N PHE A 40 -19.02 -2.66 -9.96
CA PHE A 40 -18.61 -3.94 -9.37
C PHE A 40 -17.10 -4.01 -9.15
N ILE A 41 -16.28 -3.64 -10.14
CA ILE A 41 -14.82 -3.67 -10.07
C ILE A 41 -14.33 -2.72 -8.97
N ILE A 42 -14.80 -1.47 -8.96
CA ILE A 42 -14.38 -0.49 -7.98
C ILE A 42 -14.72 -0.97 -6.56
N LYS A 43 -15.95 -1.45 -6.37
CA LYS A 43 -16.41 -1.97 -5.08
C LYS A 43 -15.56 -3.17 -4.62
N LYS A 44 -15.30 -4.13 -5.52
CA LYS A 44 -14.49 -5.33 -5.21
C LYS A 44 -13.06 -4.94 -4.83
N ARG A 45 -12.43 -4.03 -5.59
CA ARG A 45 -11.06 -3.58 -5.33
C ARG A 45 -10.94 -2.80 -4.02
N THR A 46 -11.83 -1.83 -3.77
CA THR A 46 -11.85 -1.09 -2.50
C THR A 46 -12.00 -2.01 -1.30
N LYS A 47 -12.91 -2.99 -1.38
CA LYS A 47 -13.12 -3.97 -0.31
C LYS A 47 -11.88 -4.86 -0.09
N SER A 48 -11.30 -5.38 -1.17
CA SER A 48 -10.11 -6.24 -1.11
C SER A 48 -8.94 -5.52 -0.46
N GLU A 49 -8.66 -4.29 -0.90
CA GLU A 49 -7.58 -3.45 -0.38
C GLU A 49 -7.74 -3.19 1.13
N LEU A 50 -8.94 -2.79 1.57
CA LEU A 50 -9.23 -2.56 3.00
C LEU A 50 -9.01 -3.82 3.85
N LYS A 51 -9.50 -4.97 3.39
CA LYS A 51 -9.32 -6.25 4.09
C LYS A 51 -7.85 -6.62 4.23
N ILE A 52 -7.08 -6.45 3.15
CA ILE A 52 -5.65 -6.73 3.12
C ILE A 52 -4.91 -5.83 4.10
N ILE A 53 -5.15 -4.51 4.03
CA ILE A 53 -4.53 -3.53 4.93
C ILE A 53 -4.80 -3.88 6.40
N GLN A 54 -6.04 -4.23 6.74
CA GLN A 54 -6.40 -4.62 8.11
C GLN A 54 -5.72 -5.90 8.56
N SER A 55 -5.72 -6.93 7.70
CA SER A 55 -5.06 -8.20 8.00
C SER A 55 -3.57 -8.00 8.26
N LEU A 56 -2.91 -7.19 7.42
CA LEU A 56 -1.49 -6.86 7.56
C LEU A 56 -1.23 -6.05 8.83
N ARG A 57 -2.05 -5.04 9.12
CA ARG A 57 -1.90 -4.23 10.34
C ARG A 57 -2.08 -5.08 11.60
N LYS A 58 -3.05 -6.00 11.62
CA LYS A 58 -3.24 -6.97 12.72
C LYS A 58 -2.04 -7.89 12.91
N ALA A 59 -1.35 -8.23 11.82
CA ALA A 59 -0.08 -8.97 11.86
C ALA A 59 1.13 -8.09 12.21
N GLY A 60 0.92 -6.83 12.59
CA GLY A 60 1.97 -5.87 12.94
C GLY A 60 2.83 -5.43 11.77
N VAL A 61 2.33 -5.52 10.53
CA VAL A 61 3.02 -5.01 9.33
C VAL A 61 2.85 -3.50 9.27
N ASN A 62 3.91 -2.78 8.93
CA ASN A 62 3.90 -1.33 8.75
C ASN A 62 3.15 -0.97 7.45
N VAL A 63 1.84 -0.79 7.59
CA VAL A 63 0.91 -0.29 6.56
C VAL A 63 -0.01 0.77 7.19
N PRO A 64 -0.59 1.71 6.42
CA PRO A 64 -1.53 2.69 6.96
C PRO A 64 -2.70 2.02 7.67
N LYS A 65 -3.18 2.58 8.78
CA LYS A 65 -4.44 2.12 9.39
C LYS A 65 -5.61 2.47 8.48
N ALA A 66 -6.38 1.48 8.07
CA ALA A 66 -7.69 1.70 7.47
C ALA A 66 -8.64 2.25 8.53
N LEU A 67 -9.09 3.50 8.38
CA LEU A 67 -9.94 4.16 9.36
C LEU A 67 -11.40 3.88 9.06
N SER A 68 -11.80 4.03 7.79
CA SER A 68 -13.22 4.02 7.47
C SER A 68 -13.54 3.73 6.01
N PHE A 69 -14.76 3.25 5.77
CA PHE A 69 -15.30 2.95 4.45
C PHE A 69 -16.81 3.19 4.41
N HIS A 70 -17.37 3.42 3.23
CA HIS A 70 -18.78 3.76 3.08
C HIS A 70 -19.72 2.62 3.55
N GLU A 71 -20.63 2.92 4.49
CA GLU A 71 -21.57 1.97 5.14
C GLU A 71 -22.40 1.11 4.16
N LYS A 72 -22.84 1.66 3.02
CA LYS A 72 -23.58 0.91 1.98
C LYS A 72 -22.74 -0.20 1.33
N VAL A 73 -21.41 -0.08 1.33
CA VAL A 73 -20.51 -1.13 0.84
C VAL A 73 -20.45 -2.29 1.84
N GLY A 74 -20.53 -2.00 3.15
CA GLY A 74 -20.43 -2.99 4.23
C GLY A 74 -21.69 -3.82 4.41
N LYS A 75 -22.85 -3.15 4.50
CA LYS A 75 -24.16 -3.80 4.66
C LYS A 75 -24.47 -4.78 3.51
N GLN A 76 -24.06 -4.48 2.29
CA GLN A 76 -24.39 -5.27 1.10
C GLN A 76 -23.58 -6.57 0.96
N PHE A 77 -22.59 -6.81 1.82
CA PHE A 77 -21.70 -7.99 1.72
C PHE A 77 -21.71 -8.91 2.94
N ASN A 78 -22.55 -8.62 3.95
CA ASN A 78 -22.75 -9.46 5.14
C ASN A 78 -21.45 -9.93 5.84
N ASP A 79 -20.35 -9.18 5.71
CA ASP A 79 -19.03 -9.56 6.23
C ASP A 79 -18.93 -9.25 7.73
N GLU A 80 -18.77 -10.27 8.56
CA GLU A 80 -18.63 -10.13 10.02
C GLU A 80 -17.42 -9.29 10.43
N VAL A 81 -16.35 -9.31 9.63
CA VAL A 81 -15.15 -8.47 9.81
C VAL A 81 -15.49 -6.98 9.88
N PHE A 82 -16.53 -6.55 9.14
CA PHE A 82 -16.99 -5.16 9.11
C PHE A 82 -18.22 -4.89 9.99
N LYS A 83 -18.77 -5.92 10.66
CA LYS A 83 -19.87 -5.78 11.64
C LYS A 83 -19.33 -5.39 13.02
N ASN A 84 -18.08 -5.73 13.31
CA ASN A 84 -17.44 -5.41 14.58
C ASN A 84 -16.99 -3.94 14.60
N LYS A 85 -17.70 -3.10 15.37
CA LYS A 85 -17.48 -1.64 15.49
C LYS A 85 -16.05 -1.28 15.97
N ASP A 86 -15.33 -2.23 16.54
CA ASP A 86 -14.00 -2.02 17.12
C ASP A 86 -12.87 -2.04 16.09
N ASN A 87 -13.09 -2.58 14.88
CA ASN A 87 -12.03 -2.80 13.88
C ASN A 87 -12.07 -1.83 12.68
N LEU A 88 -13.20 -1.17 12.44
CA LEU A 88 -13.40 -0.17 11.39
C LEU A 88 -14.48 0.81 11.82
N LEU A 89 -14.20 2.09 11.65
CA LEU A 89 -15.22 3.11 11.78
C LEU A 89 -16.07 3.04 10.49
N LEU A 90 -17.37 2.84 10.58
CA LEU A 90 -18.26 2.90 9.40
C LEU A 90 -18.44 4.38 9.02
N LEU A 91 -18.16 4.76 7.76
CA LEU A 91 -18.63 6.06 7.25
C LEU A 91 -20.14 5.93 7.09
N SER A 92 -20.88 6.31 8.13
CA SER A 92 -22.24 6.78 7.91
C SER A 92 -22.15 8.10 7.16
N ASN A 93 -23.16 8.45 6.36
CA ASN A 93 -23.21 9.65 5.51
C ASN A 93 -23.03 11.00 6.25
N LYS A 94 -22.71 11.01 7.55
CA LYS A 94 -22.66 12.20 8.41
C LYS A 94 -21.32 12.50 9.09
N TYR A 95 -20.37 11.57 9.24
CA TYR A 95 -19.21 11.82 10.13
C TYR A 95 -17.88 11.23 9.68
N VAL A 96 -16.82 12.03 9.80
CA VAL A 96 -15.42 11.59 9.94
C VAL A 96 -15.13 11.45 11.44
N LEU A 97 -14.48 10.37 11.85
CA LEU A 97 -14.20 10.08 13.26
C LEU A 97 -12.74 10.43 13.57
N GLU A 98 -12.56 11.30 14.57
CA GLU A 98 -11.26 11.73 15.09
C GLU A 98 -10.81 10.73 16.18
N LEU A 99 -9.56 10.27 16.12
CA LEU A 99 -8.92 9.50 17.20
C LEU A 99 -8.44 10.49 18.26
N GLN A 100 -9.01 10.47 19.47
CA GLN A 100 -8.40 11.19 20.60
C GLN A 100 -7.43 10.27 21.34
N ASN A 101 -6.18 10.72 21.46
CA ASN A 101 -5.24 10.15 22.41
C ASN A 101 -5.63 10.63 23.82
N SER A 102 -6.25 9.76 24.60
CA SER A 102 -6.35 9.92 26.05
C SER A 102 -5.91 8.61 26.69
N GLU A 103 -4.99 8.70 27.64
CA GLU A 103 -4.07 7.63 28.08
C GLU A 103 -4.71 6.35 28.64
N ASN A 104 -6.03 6.14 28.58
CA ASN A 104 -6.58 4.81 28.89
C ASN A 104 -7.91 4.43 28.24
N GLN A 105 -8.48 5.21 27.32
CA GLN A 105 -9.64 4.76 26.52
C GLN A 105 -9.62 5.42 25.13
N ASN A 106 -9.58 4.59 24.08
CA ASN A 106 -9.78 5.00 22.68
C ASN A 106 -11.23 5.50 22.51
N SER A 107 -11.49 6.76 22.86
CA SER A 107 -12.76 7.41 22.59
C SER A 107 -12.69 8.12 21.23
N PHE A 108 -13.66 7.81 20.36
CA PHE A 108 -13.76 8.39 19.02
C PHE A 108 -14.79 9.52 19.05
N VAL A 109 -14.40 10.72 18.62
CA VAL A 109 -15.34 11.85 18.51
C VAL A 109 -15.71 12.05 17.04
N ALA A 110 -17.01 11.95 16.75
CA ALA A 110 -17.55 12.21 15.42
C ALA A 110 -17.55 13.72 15.14
N LYS A 111 -16.69 14.21 14.24
CA LYS A 111 -16.69 15.62 13.84
C LYS A 111 -16.67 15.73 12.31
N LYS A 112 -17.67 16.45 11.80
CA LYS A 112 -17.81 16.98 10.43
C LYS A 112 -18.36 16.05 9.34
N ASN A 113 -19.15 16.66 8.44
CA ASN A 113 -19.71 16.05 7.24
C ASN A 113 -18.61 15.74 6.22
N ILE A 114 -18.61 14.52 5.68
CA ILE A 114 -17.79 14.12 4.52
C ILE A 114 -18.28 14.93 3.31
N PRO A 115 -17.40 15.58 2.51
CA PRO A 115 -17.83 16.27 1.30
C PRO A 115 -18.60 15.33 0.37
N GLU A 116 -19.69 15.79 -0.26
CA GLU A 116 -20.54 14.95 -1.10
C GLU A 116 -19.77 14.21 -2.22
N LYS A 117 -18.71 14.83 -2.77
CA LYS A 117 -17.82 14.19 -3.76
C LYS A 117 -17.16 12.91 -3.26
N PHE A 118 -17.01 12.74 -1.95
CA PHE A 118 -16.45 11.55 -1.30
C PHE A 118 -17.50 10.63 -0.71
N ASN A 119 -18.78 11.02 -0.73
CA ASN A 119 -19.94 10.24 -0.28
C ASN A 119 -20.37 9.17 -1.31
N GLN A 120 -19.45 8.72 -2.16
CA GLN A 120 -19.68 7.71 -3.19
C GLN A 120 -19.10 6.36 -2.74
N LYS A 121 -19.65 5.24 -3.23
CA LYS A 121 -19.21 3.85 -2.91
C LYS A 121 -17.74 3.54 -3.26
N ASN A 122 -17.04 4.52 -3.83
CA ASN A 122 -15.72 4.40 -4.43
C ASN A 122 -14.62 5.05 -3.56
N THR A 123 -14.96 5.52 -2.35
CA THR A 123 -14.03 6.18 -1.44
C THR A 123 -13.82 5.37 -0.17
N PHE A 124 -12.59 5.37 0.35
CA PHE A 124 -12.29 4.97 1.71
C PHE A 124 -11.25 5.90 2.36
N LEU A 125 -11.19 5.87 3.69
CA LEU A 125 -10.27 6.69 4.48
C LEU A 125 -9.22 5.81 5.15
N MET A 126 -8.00 6.33 5.18
CA MET A 126 -6.90 5.74 5.91
C MET A 126 -6.06 6.80 6.61
N GLU A 127 -5.25 6.37 7.56
CA GLU A 127 -4.21 7.17 8.20
C GLU A 127 -3.26 7.77 7.16
N LYS A 128 -2.87 9.03 7.35
CA LYS A 128 -1.73 9.61 6.63
C LYS A 128 -0.45 9.13 7.29
N VAL A 129 0.36 8.37 6.55
CA VAL A 129 1.73 8.08 6.97
C VAL A 129 2.59 9.29 6.66
N SER A 130 3.20 9.90 7.69
CA SER A 130 4.17 10.98 7.51
C SER A 130 5.50 10.41 7.01
N GLY A 131 6.19 11.16 6.14
CA GLY A 131 7.45 10.76 5.55
C GLY A 131 7.56 11.13 4.08
N ILE A 132 8.63 10.65 3.44
CA ILE A 132 8.89 10.80 1.99
C ILE A 132 8.81 9.43 1.32
N THR A 133 8.65 9.38 0.00
CA THR A 133 8.65 8.07 -0.69
C THR A 133 10.03 7.43 -0.63
N LEU A 134 10.12 6.10 -0.72
CA LEU A 134 11.42 5.41 -0.83
C LEU A 134 12.21 5.92 -2.04
N LYS A 135 11.55 6.24 -3.15
CA LYS A 135 12.19 6.88 -4.32
C LYS A 135 12.88 8.19 -3.94
N GLN A 136 12.17 9.08 -3.24
CA GLN A 136 12.72 10.36 -2.77
C GLN A 136 13.84 10.14 -1.75
N TYR A 137 13.67 9.19 -0.83
CA TYR A 137 14.68 8.86 0.16
C TYR A 137 16.00 8.41 -0.50
N ILE A 138 15.93 7.52 -1.48
CA ILE A 138 17.12 7.07 -2.23
C ILE A 138 17.81 8.24 -2.93
N LEU A 139 17.04 9.14 -3.55
CA LEU A 139 17.61 10.32 -4.23
C LEU A 139 18.31 11.27 -3.25
N ASN A 140 17.73 11.49 -2.07
CA ASN A 140 18.28 12.38 -1.05
C ASN A 140 19.54 11.82 -0.36
N HIS A 141 19.74 10.50 -0.42
CA HIS A 141 20.80 9.78 0.28
C HIS A 141 21.66 8.95 -0.68
N ILE A 142 21.73 9.34 -1.95
CA ILE A 142 22.28 8.51 -3.02
C ILE A 142 23.77 8.14 -2.82
N ASP A 143 24.49 8.89 -1.98
CA ASP A 143 25.90 8.69 -1.64
C ASP A 143 26.11 8.29 -0.16
N ASP A 144 25.03 8.08 0.61
CA ASP A 144 25.06 7.64 2.01
C ASP A 144 24.77 6.14 2.09
N GLU A 145 25.82 5.34 1.89
CA GLU A 145 25.73 3.88 1.80
C GLU A 145 25.11 3.24 3.06
N VAL A 146 25.43 3.76 4.25
CA VAL A 146 24.91 3.23 5.52
C VAL A 146 23.39 3.37 5.60
N LYS A 147 22.85 4.55 5.26
CA LYS A 147 21.40 4.77 5.25
C LYS A 147 20.69 3.96 4.18
N LEU A 148 21.32 3.82 3.01
CA LEU A 148 20.75 3.02 1.92
C LEU A 148 20.72 1.52 2.29
N GLU A 149 21.78 1.01 2.91
CA GLU A 149 21.82 -0.36 3.43
C GLU A 149 20.70 -0.60 4.45
N GLU A 150 20.54 0.31 5.40
CA GLU A 150 19.51 0.23 6.42
C GLU A 150 18.10 0.20 5.81
N ILE A 151 17.78 1.13 4.91
CA ILE A 151 16.42 1.22 4.34
C ILE A 151 16.09 0.05 3.41
N PHE A 152 17.05 -0.46 2.62
CA PHE A 152 16.82 -1.64 1.78
C PHE A 152 16.70 -2.93 2.61
N THR A 153 17.45 -3.03 3.71
CA THR A 153 17.29 -4.10 4.70
C THR A 153 15.87 -4.06 5.30
N LEU A 154 15.38 -2.88 5.69
CA LEU A 154 14.02 -2.72 6.21
C LEU A 154 12.95 -3.03 5.16
N ALA A 155 13.13 -2.60 3.91
CA ALA A 155 12.24 -2.94 2.81
C ALA A 155 12.15 -4.47 2.59
N GLY A 156 13.30 -5.17 2.62
CA GLY A 156 13.37 -6.62 2.53
C GLY A 156 12.59 -7.32 3.65
N ARG A 157 12.76 -6.86 4.91
CA ARG A 157 12.00 -7.37 6.07
C ARG A 157 10.50 -7.10 5.93
N LEU A 158 10.11 -5.91 5.49
CA LEU A 158 8.71 -5.52 5.32
C LEU A 158 8.01 -6.41 4.28
N ILE A 159 8.59 -6.54 3.08
CA ILE A 159 8.01 -7.36 2.01
C ILE A 159 7.98 -8.84 2.41
N LYS A 160 9.01 -9.35 3.09
CA LYS A 160 9.00 -10.70 3.67
C LYS A 160 7.80 -10.90 4.60
N LYS A 161 7.52 -9.92 5.46
CA LYS A 161 6.40 -9.99 6.40
C LYS A 161 5.06 -9.99 5.68
N ILE A 162 4.90 -9.20 4.62
CA ILE A 162 3.72 -9.22 3.75
C ILE A 162 3.54 -10.62 3.12
N HIS A 163 4.60 -11.14 2.49
CA HIS A 163 4.59 -12.46 1.83
C HIS A 163 4.36 -13.63 2.79
N LYS A 164 4.87 -13.55 4.03
CA LYS A 164 4.62 -14.55 5.08
C LYS A 164 3.15 -14.60 5.52
N ASN A 165 2.44 -13.47 5.44
CA ASN A 165 0.99 -13.42 5.67
C ASN A 165 0.16 -13.89 4.47
N GLY A 166 0.80 -14.52 3.46
CA GLY A 166 0.12 -15.03 2.27
C GLY A 166 -0.45 -13.92 1.40
N ILE A 167 0.13 -12.72 1.43
CA ILE A 167 -0.31 -11.58 0.63
C ILE A 167 0.82 -11.22 -0.33
N VAL A 168 0.47 -10.90 -1.56
CA VAL A 168 1.33 -10.19 -2.51
C VAL A 168 0.73 -8.82 -2.76
N HIS A 169 1.59 -7.81 -2.92
CA HIS A 169 1.19 -6.43 -3.10
C HIS A 169 0.69 -6.17 -4.53
N GLY A 170 1.31 -6.81 -5.52
CA GLY A 170 0.90 -6.73 -6.93
C GLY A 170 1.26 -5.43 -7.65
N ASP A 171 1.92 -4.50 -6.96
CA ASP A 171 2.38 -3.22 -7.50
C ASP A 171 3.59 -2.67 -6.70
N ILE A 172 4.58 -3.52 -6.45
CA ILE A 172 5.74 -3.10 -5.65
C ILE A 172 6.64 -2.17 -6.47
N THR A 173 6.66 -0.89 -6.11
CA THR A 173 7.56 0.13 -6.65
C THR A 173 8.10 1.02 -5.53
N SER A 174 9.20 1.73 -5.76
CA SER A 174 9.80 2.66 -4.78
C SER A 174 8.88 3.85 -4.41
N ASN A 175 7.83 4.12 -5.18
CA ASN A 175 6.82 5.14 -4.84
C ASN A 175 5.72 4.62 -3.89
N ASN A 176 5.54 3.30 -3.81
CA ASN A 176 4.55 2.66 -2.96
C ASN A 176 5.10 2.31 -1.57
N PHE A 177 6.24 2.89 -1.21
CA PHE A 177 6.79 2.86 0.14
C PHE A 177 6.98 4.28 0.67
N ILE A 178 6.62 4.49 1.93
CA ILE A 178 6.89 5.72 2.67
C ILE A 178 7.95 5.44 3.73
N VAL A 179 8.99 6.26 3.74
CA VAL A 179 10.06 6.25 4.73
C VAL A 179 9.78 7.37 5.72
N LYS A 180 9.60 6.99 6.98
CA LYS A 180 9.46 7.90 8.12
C LYS A 180 10.77 7.90 8.88
N CYS A 181 11.35 9.08 9.06
CA CYS A 181 12.53 9.29 9.89
C CYS A 181 12.10 10.13 11.09
N ASP A 182 12.29 9.60 12.28
CA ASP A 182 11.94 10.25 13.55
C ASP A 182 13.15 10.15 14.47
N ASP A 183 13.79 11.29 14.75
CA ASP A 183 15.10 11.39 15.42
C ASP A 183 16.17 10.42 14.85
N SER A 184 16.32 9.26 15.46
CA SER A 184 17.28 8.19 15.09
C SER A 184 16.61 6.89 14.65
N ILE A 185 15.28 6.86 14.54
CA ILE A 185 14.51 5.69 14.14
C ILE A 185 14.03 5.90 12.71
N ILE A 186 14.37 4.94 11.85
CA ILE A 186 13.86 4.87 10.49
C ILE A 186 12.84 3.73 10.38
N GLU A 187 11.67 4.06 9.86
CA GLU A 187 10.60 3.11 9.59
C GLU A 187 10.20 3.17 8.12
N ILE A 188 9.81 2.03 7.58
CA ILE A 188 9.26 1.93 6.23
C ILE A 188 7.85 1.36 6.28
N PHE A 189 6.96 1.98 5.51
CA PHE A 189 5.56 1.60 5.38
C PHE A 189 5.24 1.28 3.93
N ALA A 190 4.49 0.19 3.69
CA ALA A 190 3.95 -0.11 2.36
C ALA A 190 2.57 0.55 2.21
N ILE A 191 2.33 1.16 1.06
CA ILE A 191 1.07 1.83 0.71
C ILE A 191 0.54 1.33 -0.65
N ASP A 192 -0.73 1.60 -0.93
CA ASP A 192 -1.40 1.22 -2.19
C ASP A 192 -1.51 -0.30 -2.46
N PHE A 193 -2.36 -0.97 -1.67
CA PHE A 193 -2.70 -2.38 -1.89
C PHE A 193 -3.80 -2.56 -2.94
N GLY A 194 -3.89 -1.65 -3.93
CA GLY A 194 -4.99 -1.62 -4.90
C GLY A 194 -5.01 -2.81 -5.87
N LEU A 195 -3.88 -3.49 -6.05
CA LEU A 195 -3.72 -4.70 -6.86
C LEU A 195 -3.36 -5.94 -6.01
N ALA A 196 -3.33 -5.78 -4.69
CA ALA A 196 -2.91 -6.85 -3.79
C ALA A 196 -3.93 -7.99 -3.73
N PHE A 197 -3.42 -9.20 -3.53
CA PHE A 197 -4.24 -10.39 -3.40
C PHE A 197 -3.58 -11.45 -2.49
N THR A 198 -4.41 -12.37 -1.99
CA THR A 198 -3.96 -13.46 -1.12
C THR A 198 -3.50 -14.65 -1.97
N THR A 199 -2.31 -15.17 -1.68
CA THR A 199 -1.74 -16.36 -2.32
C THR A 199 -0.64 -16.97 -1.44
N LEU A 200 -0.57 -18.31 -1.46
CA LEU A 200 0.52 -19.06 -0.82
C LEU A 200 1.61 -19.46 -1.83
N LYS A 201 1.39 -19.24 -3.14
CA LYS A 201 2.30 -19.68 -4.18
C LYS A 201 3.58 -18.87 -4.16
N SER A 202 4.73 -19.56 -4.20
CA SER A 202 6.03 -18.90 -4.33
C SER A 202 6.22 -18.20 -5.67
N GLU A 203 5.51 -18.64 -6.73
CA GLU A 203 5.54 -18.00 -8.06
C GLU A 203 5.00 -16.57 -7.98
N ASP A 204 3.86 -16.35 -7.34
CA ASP A 204 3.24 -15.03 -7.25
C ASP A 204 4.12 -14.07 -6.45
N LYS A 205 4.69 -14.54 -5.32
CA LYS A 205 5.63 -13.78 -4.49
C LYS A 205 6.91 -13.44 -5.25
N ALA A 206 7.41 -14.36 -6.07
CA ALA A 206 8.58 -14.15 -6.91
C ALA A 206 8.31 -13.13 -8.03
N VAL A 207 7.11 -13.17 -8.64
CA VAL A 207 6.69 -12.14 -9.61
C VAL A 207 6.60 -10.77 -8.95
N ASP A 208 6.09 -10.69 -7.72
CA ASP A 208 6.00 -9.43 -6.96
C ASP A 208 7.39 -8.82 -6.70
N LEU A 209 8.36 -9.64 -6.27
CA LEU A 209 9.76 -9.21 -6.13
C LEU A 209 10.37 -8.80 -7.48
N TYR A 210 10.10 -9.57 -8.54
CA TYR A 210 10.62 -9.28 -9.88
C TYR A 210 10.20 -7.90 -10.38
N VAL A 211 8.95 -7.48 -10.14
CA VAL A 211 8.48 -6.14 -10.49
C VAL A 211 9.29 -5.06 -9.78
N PHE A 212 9.53 -5.22 -8.47
CA PHE A 212 10.33 -4.28 -7.69
C PHE A 212 11.77 -4.18 -8.19
N ILE A 213 12.43 -5.32 -8.40
CA ILE A 213 13.81 -5.40 -8.90
C ILE A 213 13.91 -4.75 -10.27
N LYS A 214 12.95 -5.01 -11.15
CA LYS A 214 12.91 -4.41 -12.48
C LYS A 214 12.75 -2.89 -12.40
N ALA A 215 11.88 -2.39 -11.53
CA ALA A 215 11.70 -0.95 -11.32
C ALA A 215 13.00 -0.29 -10.84
N LEU A 216 13.70 -0.86 -9.85
CA LEU A 216 14.99 -0.35 -9.37
C LEU A 216 16.06 -0.40 -10.45
N LYS A 217 16.13 -1.49 -11.23
CA LYS A 217 17.11 -1.63 -12.32
C LYS A 217 16.93 -0.55 -13.39
N CYS A 218 15.69 -0.11 -13.64
CA CYS A 218 15.41 0.96 -14.59
C CYS A 218 15.78 2.36 -14.04
N ASP A 219 15.67 2.55 -12.73
CA ASP A 219 15.85 3.86 -12.08
C ASP A 219 17.31 4.13 -11.66
N TYR A 220 18.18 3.12 -11.54
CA TYR A 220 19.53 3.26 -10.97
C TYR A 220 20.63 2.54 -11.78
N GLU A 221 21.84 3.07 -11.73
CA GLU A 221 23.04 2.47 -12.33
C GLU A 221 23.37 1.11 -11.70
N TYR A 222 24.06 0.26 -12.47
CA TYR A 222 24.29 -1.14 -12.13
C TYR A 222 24.96 -1.36 -10.77
N GLU A 223 25.97 -0.56 -10.42
CA GLU A 223 26.71 -0.70 -9.16
C GLU A 223 25.82 -0.42 -7.94
N LYS A 224 25.09 0.70 -7.93
CA LYS A 224 24.14 1.06 -6.86
C LYS A 224 23.00 0.03 -6.80
N PHE A 225 22.45 -0.34 -7.95
CA PHE A 225 21.42 -1.37 -8.04
C PHE A 225 21.87 -2.71 -7.44
N ALA A 226 23.09 -3.16 -7.73
CA ALA A 226 23.62 -4.43 -7.20
C ALA A 226 23.66 -4.43 -5.67
N LYS A 227 24.18 -3.35 -5.07
CA LYS A 227 24.21 -3.17 -3.60
C LYS A 227 22.81 -3.18 -3.00
N PHE A 228 21.87 -2.43 -3.59
CA PHE A 228 20.48 -2.35 -3.12
C PHE A 228 19.81 -3.72 -3.05
N ILE A 229 20.01 -4.52 -4.09
CA ILE A 229 19.44 -5.86 -4.19
C ILE A 229 20.12 -6.84 -3.22
N GLU A 230 21.42 -6.71 -2.99
CA GLU A 230 22.15 -7.51 -2.02
C GLU A 230 21.60 -7.30 -0.60
N TRP A 231 21.52 -6.04 -0.13
CA TRP A 231 20.97 -5.71 1.18
C TRP A 231 19.50 -6.12 1.32
N PHE A 232 18.72 -5.94 0.26
CA PHE A 232 17.33 -6.36 0.23
C PHE A 232 17.18 -7.89 0.38
N TYR A 233 17.97 -8.68 -0.37
CA TYR A 233 17.89 -10.14 -0.32
C TYR A 233 18.40 -10.74 0.97
N SER A 234 19.46 -10.16 1.57
CA SER A 234 19.99 -10.61 2.86
C SER A 234 18.92 -10.55 3.95
N ALA A 235 18.07 -9.51 3.91
CA ALA A 235 16.94 -9.32 4.79
C ALA A 235 15.71 -10.17 4.42
N TYR A 236 15.35 -10.22 3.13
CA TYR A 236 14.18 -10.95 2.66
C TYR A 236 14.35 -12.46 2.87
N ASN A 237 15.49 -13.04 2.46
CA ASN A 237 15.99 -14.38 2.79
C ASN A 237 14.90 -15.47 2.97
N ASP A 238 14.06 -15.65 1.96
CA ASP A 238 13.14 -16.79 1.81
C ASP A 238 13.63 -17.62 0.63
N LYS A 239 14.31 -18.72 0.92
CA LYS A 239 14.97 -19.57 -0.09
C LYS A 239 13.99 -20.09 -1.15
N GLN A 240 12.76 -20.42 -0.77
CA GLN A 240 11.78 -20.97 -1.71
C GLN A 240 11.36 -19.91 -2.73
N VAL A 241 11.13 -18.67 -2.26
CA VAL A 241 10.76 -17.56 -3.15
C VAL A 241 11.96 -17.09 -3.97
N LEU A 242 13.16 -16.98 -3.38
CA LEU A 242 14.36 -16.55 -4.10
C LEU A 242 14.78 -17.53 -5.21
N ASN A 243 14.75 -18.84 -4.94
CA ASN A 243 14.99 -19.85 -5.98
C ASN A 243 13.93 -19.80 -7.09
N ARG A 244 12.70 -19.39 -6.77
CA ARG A 244 11.63 -19.23 -7.76
C ARG A 244 11.83 -17.96 -8.58
N LEU A 245 12.27 -16.88 -7.95
CA LEU A 245 12.60 -15.61 -8.57
C LEU A 245 13.66 -15.75 -9.66
N GLU A 246 14.72 -16.54 -9.43
CA GLU A 246 15.72 -16.83 -10.47
C GLU A 246 15.08 -17.39 -11.76
N LYS A 247 14.13 -18.32 -11.61
CA LYS A 247 13.38 -18.89 -12.74
C LYS A 247 12.47 -17.86 -13.41
N VAL A 248 11.85 -16.97 -12.64
CA VAL A 248 11.01 -15.88 -13.16
C VAL A 248 11.87 -14.90 -13.97
N CYS A 249 13.04 -14.50 -13.46
CA CYS A 249 13.99 -13.61 -14.13
C CYS A 249 14.41 -14.13 -15.51
N ILE A 250 14.74 -15.42 -15.61
CA ILE A 250 15.13 -16.06 -16.90
C ILE A 250 13.99 -15.99 -17.91
N ARG A 251 12.75 -16.26 -17.50
CA ARG A 251 11.59 -16.19 -18.39
C ARG A 251 11.23 -14.76 -18.79
N GLY A 252 11.44 -13.80 -17.88
CA GLY A 252 11.29 -12.37 -18.15
C GLY A 252 12.20 -11.91 -19.29
N ARG A 253 13.50 -12.25 -19.22
CA ARG A 253 14.48 -11.92 -20.28
C ARG A 253 14.11 -12.51 -21.64
N LYS A 254 13.71 -13.79 -21.68
CA LYS A 254 13.26 -14.44 -22.92
C LYS A 254 12.03 -13.78 -23.57
N ARG A 255 11.19 -13.13 -22.78
CA ARG A 255 10.04 -12.37 -23.32
C ARG A 255 10.47 -11.01 -23.84
N GLU A 256 11.40 -10.34 -23.16
CA GLU A 256 11.95 -9.05 -23.61
C GLU A 256 12.72 -9.19 -24.93
N GLU A 257 13.56 -10.22 -25.05
CA GLU A 257 14.28 -10.53 -26.31
C GLU A 257 13.33 -10.87 -27.47
N LYS A 258 12.19 -11.51 -27.18
CA LYS A 258 11.17 -11.84 -28.19
C LYS A 258 10.26 -10.68 -28.58
N CYS A 259 10.14 -9.64 -27.75
CA CYS A 259 9.36 -8.44 -28.06
C CYS A 259 10.14 -7.42 -28.90
N ILE A 260 11.45 -7.63 -29.09
CA ILE A 260 12.34 -6.80 -29.92
C ILE A 260 12.56 -7.44 -31.31
N GLY A 261 11.92 -8.59 -31.58
CA GLY A 261 11.95 -9.30 -32.87
C GLY A 261 10.74 -9.02 -33.75
#